data_AF-A0A0M3JYH6-F1
#
_entry.id   AF-A0A0M3JYH6-F1
#
_cell.length_a   1.000
_cell.length_b   1.000
_cell.length_c   1.000
_cell.angle_alpha   90.00
_cell.angle_beta   90.00
_cell.angle_gamma   90.00
#
_symmetry.space_group_name_H-M   'P 1'
#
loop_
_entity.id
_entity.type
_entity.pdbx_description
1 polymer ?
#
loop_
_entity_poly.entity_id
_entity_poly.type
_entity_poly.pdbx_seq_one_letter_code
_entity_poly.pdbx_strand_id
1 'polypeptide(L)'
;LQLGIPNSRPRYYLLAKYRPNEPDRVYAPNSISYEFPESSSISFDQPPRCIGDYVNDENDSDASLRVDMTNCCRYMKSIDIVSKSSHRSSCFTKSYSSYITSSGPILLCNPEYQVENPKTLDVVVKICELEPNDANFAKMCSQNTLRLRYFSWREMASLMGFPFSFIKPDQVTQKQMYRALGNSVNVKVLTALLKYLLS
;
A
#
# COMPACT_ATOMS: atom_id res chain seq x y z
N LEU A 1 -7.34 8.78 5.05
CA LEU A 1 -5.89 8.76 4.74
C LEU A 1 -5.35 10.15 4.99
N GLN A 2 -5.01 10.46 6.25
CA GLN A 2 -4.81 11.85 6.70
C GLN A 2 -3.60 12.56 6.08
N LEU A 3 -2.58 11.82 5.62
CA LEU A 3 -1.35 12.39 5.04
C LEU A 3 -1.29 12.33 3.51
N GLY A 4 -2.43 12.11 2.84
CA GLY A 4 -2.50 12.08 1.37
C GLY A 4 -1.77 10.89 0.72
N ILE A 5 -1.44 9.84 1.48
CA ILE A 5 -0.78 8.62 0.98
C ILE A 5 -1.85 7.58 0.67
N PRO A 6 -1.89 6.97 -0.53
CA PRO A 6 -2.90 5.97 -0.90
C PRO A 6 -2.64 4.58 -0.30
N ASN A 7 -2.29 4.49 0.99
CA ASN A 7 -2.04 3.22 1.68
C ASN A 7 -2.61 3.21 3.11
N SER A 8 -3.41 2.19 3.42
CA SER A 8 -4.01 2.01 4.74
C SER A 8 -3.02 1.30 5.67
N ARG A 9 -2.51 1.97 6.70
CA ARG A 9 -1.58 1.39 7.68
C ARG A 9 -1.83 1.93 9.10
N PRO A 10 -2.96 1.59 9.73
CA PRO A 10 -3.24 2.02 11.10
C PRO A 10 -2.21 1.45 12.07
N ARG A 11 -1.65 2.30 12.94
CA ARG A 11 -0.67 1.95 13.98
C ARG A 11 -0.93 2.80 15.21
N TYR A 12 -0.67 2.22 16.37
CA TYR A 12 -0.67 2.94 17.64
C TYR A 12 0.64 3.73 17.77
N TYR A 13 0.54 4.96 18.26
CA TYR A 13 1.68 5.81 18.59
C TYR A 13 1.48 6.39 19.99
N LEU A 14 2.56 6.39 20.79
CA LEU A 14 2.61 7.03 22.10
C LEU A 14 3.72 8.09 22.06
N LEU A 15 3.36 9.32 22.40
CA LEU A 15 4.28 10.46 22.44
C LEU A 15 4.46 10.88 23.90
N ALA A 16 5.70 11.01 24.35
CA ALA A 16 6.03 11.41 25.73
C ALA A 16 7.16 12.44 25.74
N LYS A 17 6.98 13.53 26.49
CA LYS A 17 7.97 14.61 26.64
C LYS A 17 8.09 14.98 28.10
N TYR A 18 9.30 14.89 28.65
CA TYR A 18 9.58 15.32 30.02
C TYR A 18 9.67 16.85 30.07
N ARG A 19 8.88 17.50 30.93
CA ARG A 19 8.88 18.96 31.12
C ARG A 19 8.83 19.29 32.61
N PRO A 20 9.98 19.38 33.30
CA PRO A 20 10.03 19.53 34.76
C PRO A 20 9.48 20.86 35.28
N ASN A 21 9.45 21.90 34.44
CA ASN A 21 9.08 23.26 34.83
C ASN A 21 7.77 23.74 34.17
N GLU A 22 7.04 22.86 33.47
CA GLU A 22 5.74 23.17 32.91
C GLU A 22 4.66 22.38 33.67
N PRO A 23 3.47 22.95 33.89
CA PRO A 23 2.35 22.17 34.42
C PRO A 23 2.05 20.99 33.50
N ASP A 24 1.59 19.87 34.07
CA ASP A 24 1.20 18.67 33.32
C ASP A 24 0.17 19.03 32.23
N ARG A 25 0.64 19.17 30.99
CA ARG A 25 -0.23 19.29 29.82
C ARG A 25 -0.68 17.89 29.42
N VAL A 26 -1.77 17.44 30.03
CA VAL A 26 -2.44 16.22 29.56
C VAL A 26 -3.26 16.58 28.33
N TYR A 27 -2.72 16.30 27.15
CA TYR A 27 -3.50 16.31 25.91
C TYR A 27 -4.43 15.10 25.94
N ALA A 28 -5.66 15.32 26.40
CA ALA A 28 -6.76 14.35 26.47
C ALA A 28 -6.49 13.12 27.37
N PRO A 29 -6.68 13.22 28.71
CA PRO A 29 -6.52 12.09 29.61
C PRO A 29 -7.43 10.92 29.21
N ASN A 30 -6.87 9.72 29.12
CA ASN A 30 -7.58 8.46 28.88
C ASN A 30 -8.31 8.34 27.53
N SER A 31 -7.93 9.10 26.51
CA SER A 31 -8.45 8.92 25.15
C SER A 31 -7.34 8.62 24.14
N ILE A 32 -7.71 7.91 23.08
CA ILE A 32 -6.86 7.68 21.91
C ILE A 32 -7.34 8.64 20.83
N SER A 33 -6.46 9.55 20.38
CA SER A 33 -6.74 10.36 19.20
C SER A 33 -6.64 9.52 17.94
N TYR A 34 -7.64 9.63 17.07
CA TYR A 34 -7.61 9.07 15.71
C TYR A 34 -7.16 10.09 14.66
N GLU A 35 -6.88 11.32 15.08
CA GLU A 35 -6.47 12.43 14.23
C GLU A 35 -5.09 12.96 14.61
N PHE A 36 -4.41 13.52 13.62
CA PHE A 36 -3.14 14.19 13.84
C PHE A 36 -3.36 15.49 14.63
N PRO A 37 -2.44 15.87 15.53
CA PRO A 37 -2.55 17.10 16.27
C PRO A 37 -2.41 18.33 15.36
N GLU A 38 -3.26 19.34 15.60
CA GLU A 38 -3.40 20.57 14.78
C GLU A 38 -2.09 21.36 14.59
N SER A 39 -1.16 21.32 15.55
CA SER A 39 0.10 22.07 15.48
C SER A 39 1.20 21.42 14.64
N SER A 40 0.92 20.26 14.01
CA SER A 40 1.86 19.72 13.04
C SER A 40 1.84 20.58 11.78
N SER A 41 2.98 21.17 11.42
CA SER A 41 3.20 22.06 10.28
C SER A 41 3.05 21.39 8.90
N ILE A 42 2.22 20.35 8.82
CA ILE A 42 1.97 19.52 7.65
C ILE A 42 0.52 19.78 7.24
N SER A 43 0.31 20.19 5.99
CA SER A 43 -1.04 20.37 5.47
C SER A 43 -1.73 19.00 5.32
N PHE A 44 -2.80 18.77 6.08
CA PHE A 44 -3.61 17.55 6.02
C PHE A 44 -4.74 17.62 4.98
N ASP A 45 -4.98 18.79 4.38
CA ASP A 45 -6.03 19.04 3.38
C ASP A 45 -5.71 18.58 1.95
N GLN A 46 -4.57 17.91 1.75
CA GLN A 46 -4.22 17.40 0.44
C GLN A 46 -5.02 16.11 0.16
N PRO A 47 -5.80 16.04 -0.92
CA PRO A 47 -6.47 14.80 -1.30
C PRO A 47 -5.41 13.69 -1.46
N PRO A 48 -5.77 12.42 -1.18
CA PRO A 48 -4.85 11.31 -1.39
C PRO A 48 -4.33 11.33 -2.83
N ARG A 49 -3.01 11.27 -3.00
CA ARG A 49 -2.41 11.02 -4.30
C ARG A 49 -2.88 9.67 -4.83
N CYS A 50 -2.90 9.50 -6.14
CA CYS A 50 -3.19 8.18 -6.71
C CYS A 50 -1.97 7.26 -6.56
N ILE A 51 -2.18 5.95 -6.67
CA ILE A 51 -1.11 4.95 -6.63
C ILE A 51 -0.10 5.17 -7.78
N GLY A 52 -0.55 5.71 -8.91
CA GLY A 52 0.25 6.07 -10.08
C GLY A 52 1.48 6.90 -9.72
N ASP A 53 1.37 7.83 -8.77
CA ASP A 53 2.46 8.70 -8.32
C ASP A 53 3.61 7.94 -7.62
N TYR A 54 3.41 6.66 -7.25
CA TYR A 54 4.35 5.86 -6.46
C TYR A 54 4.85 4.61 -7.21
N VAL A 55 4.35 4.35 -8.42
CA VAL A 55 4.74 3.19 -9.23
C VAL A 55 5.56 3.61 -10.45
N ASN A 56 6.40 2.70 -10.95
CA ASN A 56 7.17 2.91 -12.17
C ASN A 56 6.65 1.98 -13.27
N ASP A 57 6.33 2.56 -14.43
CA ASP A 57 5.83 1.84 -15.61
C ASP A 57 6.82 0.78 -16.13
N GLU A 58 8.12 0.99 -15.95
CA GLU A 58 9.15 0.01 -16.32
C GLU A 58 8.97 -1.32 -15.55
N ASN A 59 8.46 -1.26 -14.33
CA ASN A 59 8.19 -2.45 -13.51
C ASN A 59 7.01 -3.28 -14.05
N ASP A 60 6.15 -2.73 -14.91
CA ASP A 60 5.00 -3.46 -15.48
C ASP A 60 5.44 -4.58 -16.44
N SER A 61 6.71 -4.56 -16.86
CA SER A 61 7.35 -5.59 -17.69
C SER A 61 8.22 -6.55 -16.88
N ASP A 62 8.47 -6.28 -15.60
CA ASP A 62 9.32 -7.10 -14.74
C ASP A 62 8.65 -8.44 -14.42
N ALA A 63 9.23 -9.53 -14.94
CA ALA A 63 8.74 -10.88 -14.74
C ALA A 63 8.80 -11.32 -13.26
N SER A 64 9.73 -10.78 -12.47
CA SER A 64 9.88 -11.13 -11.06
C SER A 64 8.74 -10.61 -10.17
N LEU A 65 7.99 -9.62 -10.66
CA LEU A 65 6.84 -9.04 -9.97
C LEU A 65 5.53 -9.74 -10.32
N ARG A 66 5.50 -10.56 -11.37
CA ARG A 66 4.25 -11.16 -11.84
C ARG A 66 3.61 -12.05 -10.77
N VAL A 67 2.29 -11.95 -10.67
CA VAL A 67 1.53 -12.85 -9.82
C VAL A 67 1.34 -14.18 -10.55
N ASP A 68 1.50 -15.28 -9.83
CA ASP A 68 1.06 -16.59 -10.32
C ASP A 68 -0.47 -16.58 -10.45
N MET A 69 -0.94 -16.55 -11.69
CA MET A 69 -2.35 -16.46 -12.01
C MET A 69 -3.14 -17.67 -11.48
N THR A 70 -2.53 -18.84 -11.30
CA THR A 70 -3.21 -20.02 -10.73
C THR A 70 -3.66 -19.76 -9.30
N ASN A 71 -2.76 -19.21 -8.49
CA ASN A 71 -3.03 -18.81 -7.11
C ASN A 71 -3.90 -17.55 -7.04
N CYS A 72 -3.66 -16.58 -7.92
CA CYS A 72 -4.47 -15.36 -7.99
C CYS A 72 -5.94 -15.67 -8.23
N CYS A 73 -6.19 -16.51 -9.23
CA CYS A 73 -7.52 -16.93 -9.60
C CYS A 73 -8.20 -17.63 -8.41
N ARG A 74 -7.55 -18.63 -7.78
CA ARG A 74 -8.12 -19.34 -6.61
C ARG A 74 -8.57 -18.41 -5.46
N TYR A 75 -7.88 -17.31 -5.24
CA TYR A 75 -8.11 -16.41 -4.11
C TYR A 75 -8.61 -15.02 -4.50
N MET A 76 -9.07 -14.83 -5.74
CA MET A 76 -9.34 -13.51 -6.33
C MET A 76 -10.26 -12.64 -5.46
N LYS A 77 -11.35 -13.23 -4.93
CA LYS A 77 -12.33 -12.56 -4.05
C LYS A 77 -11.70 -11.96 -2.78
N SER A 78 -10.51 -12.43 -2.38
CA SER A 78 -9.80 -12.02 -1.16
C SER A 78 -8.53 -11.21 -1.44
N ILE A 79 -8.28 -10.83 -2.70
CA ILE A 79 -7.15 -10.01 -3.10
C ILE A 79 -7.63 -8.57 -3.27
N ASP A 80 -6.91 -7.64 -2.65
CA ASP A 80 -7.10 -6.21 -2.89
C ASP A 80 -6.43 -5.82 -4.21
N ILE A 81 -7.21 -5.66 -5.28
CA ILE A 81 -6.69 -5.27 -6.59
C ILE A 81 -6.86 -3.78 -6.77
N VAL A 82 -5.75 -3.12 -7.10
CA VAL A 82 -5.69 -1.67 -7.27
C VAL A 82 -5.15 -1.31 -8.65
N SER A 83 -5.60 -0.17 -9.17
CA SER A 83 -5.10 0.46 -10.40
C SER A 83 -4.16 1.63 -10.07
N LYS A 84 -3.50 2.19 -11.07
CA LYS A 84 -2.73 3.44 -10.92
C LYS A 84 -3.63 4.63 -10.52
N SER A 85 -4.90 4.64 -10.95
CA SER A 85 -5.90 5.64 -10.55
C SER A 85 -6.45 5.44 -9.13
N SER A 86 -6.16 4.33 -8.47
CA SER A 86 -6.68 4.08 -7.12
C SER A 86 -6.08 5.04 -6.11
N HIS A 87 -6.92 5.55 -5.20
CA HIS A 87 -6.53 6.48 -4.12
C HIS A 87 -6.40 5.81 -2.75
N ARG A 88 -6.56 4.47 -2.71
CA ARG A 88 -6.49 3.65 -1.50
C ARG A 88 -5.91 2.28 -1.83
N SER A 89 -5.25 1.68 -0.84
CA SER A 89 -4.83 0.28 -0.86
C SER A 89 -4.81 -0.28 0.57
N SER A 90 -4.81 -1.60 0.68
CA SER A 90 -4.63 -2.37 1.92
C SER A 90 -3.21 -2.26 2.47
N CYS A 91 -3.03 -2.67 3.73
CA CYS A 91 -1.73 -2.63 4.40
C CYS A 91 -0.80 -3.70 3.83
N PHE A 92 0.42 -3.31 3.44
CA PHE A 92 1.47 -4.29 3.19
C PHE A 92 1.95 -4.92 4.51
N THR A 93 2.10 -6.23 4.53
CA THR A 93 2.61 -7.00 5.68
C THR A 93 3.98 -7.60 5.36
N LYS A 94 4.65 -8.16 6.38
CA LYS A 94 5.93 -8.87 6.20
C LYS A 94 5.84 -10.08 5.26
N SER A 95 4.63 -10.58 5.02
CA SER A 95 4.38 -11.79 4.23
C SER A 95 4.02 -11.49 2.78
N TYR A 96 4.09 -10.21 2.38
CA TYR A 96 3.87 -9.77 1.00
C TYR A 96 4.73 -10.56 0.02
N SER A 97 4.15 -10.90 -1.12
CA SER A 97 4.67 -11.83 -2.15
C SER A 97 4.86 -13.29 -1.71
N SER A 98 4.72 -13.63 -0.43
CA SER A 98 4.77 -15.01 0.07
C SER A 98 3.37 -15.61 0.20
N TYR A 99 2.40 -14.77 0.54
CA TYR A 99 0.97 -15.11 0.56
C TYR A 99 0.25 -14.06 -0.26
N ILE A 100 -0.66 -14.50 -1.12
CA ILE A 100 -1.38 -13.61 -2.03
C ILE A 100 -2.55 -12.89 -1.35
N THR A 101 -3.16 -13.52 -0.34
CA THR A 101 -4.25 -12.95 0.46
C THR A 101 -3.71 -12.28 1.72
N SER A 102 -4.42 -11.25 2.17
CA SER A 102 -4.19 -10.58 3.47
C SER A 102 -2.74 -10.08 3.69
N SER A 103 -1.97 -9.87 2.63
CA SER A 103 -0.57 -9.46 2.71
C SER A 103 -0.30 -8.08 2.11
N GLY A 104 -1.22 -7.56 1.31
CA GLY A 104 -1.15 -6.25 0.67
C GLY A 104 -1.86 -6.24 -0.69
N PRO A 105 -1.87 -5.08 -1.37
CA PRO A 105 -2.52 -4.91 -2.67
C PRO A 105 -1.74 -5.59 -3.81
N ILE A 106 -2.44 -5.91 -4.88
CA ILE A 106 -1.89 -6.33 -6.17
C ILE A 106 -2.22 -5.28 -7.23
N LEU A 107 -1.23 -4.91 -8.03
CA LEU A 107 -1.38 -3.88 -9.05
C LEU A 107 -1.90 -4.51 -10.36
N LEU A 108 -3.02 -3.97 -10.83
CA LEU A 108 -3.52 -4.12 -12.19
C LEU A 108 -2.68 -3.25 -13.13
N CYS A 109 -2.13 -3.80 -14.21
CA CYS A 109 -1.25 -3.05 -15.12
C CYS A 109 -1.72 -3.01 -16.57
N ASN A 110 -2.78 -3.72 -16.95
CA ASN A 110 -3.28 -3.63 -18.33
C ASN A 110 -3.80 -2.20 -18.60
N PRO A 111 -3.25 -1.49 -19.61
CA PRO A 111 -3.69 -0.14 -19.98
C PRO A 111 -5.19 -0.02 -20.26
N GLU A 112 -5.81 -1.05 -20.84
CA GLU A 112 -7.26 -1.05 -21.13
C GLU A 112 -8.12 -0.90 -19.86
N TYR A 113 -7.57 -1.32 -18.71
CA TYR A 113 -8.24 -1.26 -17.42
C TYR A 113 -7.67 -0.20 -16.47
N GLN A 114 -6.71 0.64 -16.90
CA GLN A 114 -6.16 1.73 -16.07
C GLN A 114 -7.05 2.98 -16.02
N VAL A 115 -7.91 3.16 -17.02
CA VAL A 115 -8.84 4.30 -17.09
C VAL A 115 -9.92 4.16 -16.01
N GLU A 116 -10.49 5.28 -15.54
CA GLU A 116 -11.77 5.28 -14.80
C GLU A 116 -12.89 4.81 -15.72
N ASN A 117 -12.85 3.53 -16.07
CA ASN A 117 -13.78 2.88 -16.96
C ASN A 117 -14.68 2.00 -16.10
N PRO A 118 -16.02 2.16 -16.18
CA PRO A 118 -16.95 1.22 -15.56
C PRO A 118 -16.62 -0.25 -15.88
N LYS A 119 -16.00 -0.50 -17.05
CA LYS A 119 -15.53 -1.82 -17.47
C LYS A 119 -14.43 -2.42 -16.58
N THR A 120 -13.58 -1.63 -15.92
CA THR A 120 -12.54 -2.16 -15.02
C THR A 120 -13.17 -2.81 -13.79
N LEU A 121 -14.15 -2.11 -13.19
CA LEU A 121 -14.91 -2.64 -12.07
C LEU A 121 -15.73 -3.85 -12.51
N ASP A 122 -16.41 -3.78 -13.66
CA ASP A 122 -17.16 -4.91 -14.21
C ASP A 122 -16.28 -6.12 -14.50
N VAL A 123 -15.06 -5.93 -15.02
CA VAL A 123 -14.14 -7.04 -15.29
C VAL A 123 -13.65 -7.64 -13.99
N VAL A 124 -13.16 -6.83 -13.03
CA VAL A 124 -12.72 -7.36 -11.73
C VAL A 124 -13.87 -8.05 -10.99
N VAL A 125 -15.08 -7.46 -11.00
CA VAL A 125 -16.30 -8.05 -10.43
C VAL A 125 -16.67 -9.35 -11.11
N LYS A 126 -16.74 -9.38 -12.46
CA LYS A 126 -17.01 -10.61 -13.21
C LYS A 126 -16.00 -11.69 -12.88
N ILE A 127 -14.72 -11.36 -12.78
CA ILE A 127 -13.68 -12.33 -12.42
C ILE A 127 -13.87 -12.84 -11.00
N CYS A 128 -14.20 -11.95 -10.08
CA CYS A 128 -14.56 -12.31 -8.72
C CYS A 128 -15.85 -13.15 -8.67
N GLU A 129 -16.74 -13.09 -9.66
CA GLU A 129 -17.95 -13.90 -9.74
C GLU A 129 -17.75 -15.27 -10.40
N LEU A 130 -16.66 -15.45 -11.17
CA LEU A 130 -16.36 -16.73 -11.81
C LEU A 130 -16.00 -17.81 -10.78
N GLU A 131 -16.58 -18.98 -10.94
CA GLU A 131 -16.21 -20.16 -10.14
C GLU A 131 -14.86 -20.74 -10.61
N PRO A 132 -14.05 -21.33 -9.72
CA PRO A 132 -12.71 -21.84 -10.06
C PRO A 132 -12.67 -22.86 -11.21
N ASN A 133 -13.80 -23.52 -11.49
CA ASN A 133 -13.95 -24.53 -12.54
C ASN A 133 -14.56 -23.97 -13.85
N ASP A 134 -14.81 -22.67 -13.93
CA ASP A 134 -15.36 -22.04 -15.14
C ASP A 134 -14.31 -22.03 -16.26
N ALA A 135 -14.67 -22.47 -17.46
CA ALA A 135 -13.78 -22.49 -18.62
C ALA A 135 -13.30 -21.09 -19.03
N ASN A 136 -14.12 -20.05 -18.81
CA ASN A 136 -13.75 -18.66 -19.06
C ASN A 136 -12.69 -18.17 -18.06
N PHE A 137 -12.74 -18.68 -16.84
CA PHE A 137 -11.75 -18.38 -15.81
C PHE A 137 -10.37 -18.93 -16.19
N ALA A 138 -10.29 -20.20 -16.58
CA ALA A 138 -9.04 -20.81 -17.04
C ALA A 138 -8.45 -20.09 -18.28
N LYS A 139 -9.31 -19.69 -19.23
CA LYS A 139 -8.91 -18.94 -20.42
C LYS A 139 -8.34 -17.57 -20.07
N MET A 140 -8.90 -16.90 -19.07
CA MET A 140 -8.46 -15.57 -18.70
C MET A 140 -7.20 -15.58 -17.81
N CYS A 141 -7.06 -16.57 -16.91
CA CYS A 141 -5.81 -16.78 -16.16
C CYS A 141 -4.64 -17.09 -17.14
N SER A 142 -4.88 -17.87 -18.20
CA SER A 142 -3.86 -18.20 -19.21
C SER A 142 -3.51 -17.04 -20.15
N GLN A 143 -4.46 -16.13 -20.41
CA GLN A 143 -4.23 -14.94 -21.24
C GLN A 143 -3.58 -13.77 -20.48
N ASN A 144 -3.46 -13.86 -19.14
CA ASN A 144 -2.93 -12.80 -18.27
C ASN A 144 -3.53 -11.41 -18.61
N THR A 145 -4.82 -11.38 -18.93
CA THR A 145 -5.50 -10.20 -19.47
C THR A 145 -5.40 -9.00 -18.52
N LEU A 146 -5.40 -9.23 -17.21
CA LEU A 146 -5.29 -8.17 -16.21
C LEU A 146 -3.86 -7.62 -16.02
N ARG A 147 -2.83 -8.38 -16.42
CA ARG A 147 -1.41 -8.09 -16.17
C ARG A 147 -1.16 -7.76 -14.70
N LEU A 148 -1.53 -8.68 -13.81
CA LEU A 148 -1.39 -8.50 -12.36
C LEU A 148 0.07 -8.67 -11.90
N ARG A 149 0.53 -7.75 -11.04
CA ARG A 149 1.86 -7.84 -10.42
C ARG A 149 1.84 -7.38 -8.97
N TYR A 150 2.80 -7.87 -8.20
CA TYR A 150 3.17 -7.28 -6.92
C TYR A 150 3.79 -5.89 -7.14
N PHE A 151 3.65 -5.03 -6.15
CA PHE A 151 4.44 -3.81 -6.04
C PHE A 151 5.90 -4.19 -5.82
N SER A 152 6.84 -3.50 -6.48
CA SER A 152 8.26 -3.69 -6.21
C SER A 152 8.61 -3.22 -4.80
N TRP A 153 9.76 -3.65 -4.28
CA TRP A 153 10.22 -3.19 -2.97
C TRP A 153 10.34 -1.65 -2.92
N ARG A 154 10.73 -1.04 -4.04
CA ARG A 154 10.91 0.40 -4.16
C ARG A 154 9.58 1.14 -4.16
N GLU A 155 8.58 0.62 -4.86
CA GLU A 155 7.22 1.19 -4.88
C GLU A 155 6.56 1.09 -3.50
N MET A 156 6.70 -0.07 -2.83
CA MET A 156 6.26 -0.25 -1.44
C MET A 156 6.96 0.73 -0.48
N ALA A 157 8.28 0.92 -0.62
CA ALA A 157 9.03 1.89 0.18
C ALA A 157 8.57 3.34 -0.08
N SER A 158 8.26 3.70 -1.32
CA SER A 158 7.73 5.01 -1.69
C SER A 158 6.35 5.27 -1.07
N LEU A 159 5.44 4.28 -1.09
CA LEU A 159 4.15 4.36 -0.38
C LEU A 159 4.32 4.46 1.14
N MET A 160 5.40 3.92 1.70
CA MET A 160 5.76 4.09 3.12
C MET A 160 6.47 5.42 3.41
N GLY A 161 6.68 6.27 2.41
CA GLY A 161 7.28 7.60 2.56
C GLY A 161 8.81 7.61 2.63
N PHE A 162 9.49 6.50 2.31
CA PHE A 162 10.95 6.48 2.25
C PHE A 162 11.46 7.34 1.07
N PRO A 163 12.55 8.10 1.25
CA PRO A 163 13.09 8.97 0.21
C PRO A 163 13.61 8.15 -0.99
N PHE A 164 13.78 8.80 -2.14
CA PHE A 164 14.34 8.14 -3.33
C PHE A 164 15.77 7.63 -3.10
N SER A 165 16.54 8.32 -2.24
CA SER A 165 17.90 7.95 -1.83
C SER A 165 17.96 6.70 -0.94
N PHE A 166 16.82 6.13 -0.53
CA PHE A 166 16.78 4.86 0.17
C PHE A 166 17.04 3.70 -0.81
N ILE A 167 18.21 3.08 -0.68
CA ILE A 167 18.73 2.06 -1.58
C ILE A 167 18.71 0.69 -0.88
N LYS A 168 18.26 -0.33 -1.61
CA LYS A 168 18.33 -1.73 -1.17
C LYS A 168 19.79 -2.21 -1.25
N PRO A 169 20.35 -2.81 -0.18
CA PRO A 169 21.66 -3.45 -0.27
C PRO A 169 21.68 -4.59 -1.30
N ASP A 170 22.80 -4.79 -1.98
CA ASP A 170 22.91 -5.76 -3.09
C ASP A 170 22.66 -7.20 -2.63
N GLN A 171 23.10 -7.55 -1.43
CA GLN A 171 22.98 -8.89 -0.85
C GLN A 171 21.56 -9.20 -0.35
N VAL A 172 20.70 -8.18 -0.25
CA VAL A 172 19.32 -8.33 0.23
C VAL A 172 18.41 -8.63 -0.95
N THR A 173 17.74 -9.77 -0.88
CA THR A 173 16.72 -10.16 -1.87
C THR A 173 15.48 -9.29 -1.76
N GLN A 174 14.70 -9.22 -2.82
CA GLN A 174 13.41 -8.53 -2.82
C GLN A 174 12.42 -9.07 -1.78
N LYS A 175 12.41 -10.40 -1.58
CA LYS A 175 11.58 -11.04 -0.54
C LYS A 175 11.99 -10.64 0.87
N GLN A 176 13.29 -10.47 1.13
CA GLN A 176 13.78 -9.93 2.40
C GLN A 176 13.40 -8.45 2.55
N MET A 177 13.43 -7.65 1.47
CA MET A 177 12.94 -6.28 1.53
C MET A 177 11.45 -6.19 1.86
N TYR A 178 10.60 -7.03 1.27
CA TYR A 178 9.18 -7.07 1.64
C TYR A 178 8.98 -7.38 3.13
N ARG A 179 9.76 -8.32 3.68
CA ARG A 179 9.72 -8.63 5.12
C ARG A 179 10.14 -7.42 5.97
N ALA A 180 11.23 -6.76 5.61
CA ALA A 180 11.74 -5.59 6.31
C ALA A 180 10.75 -4.42 6.26
N LEU A 181 10.32 -4.03 5.06
CA LEU A 181 9.35 -2.94 4.85
C LEU A 181 8.00 -3.27 5.49
N GLY A 182 7.54 -4.53 5.43
CA GLY A 182 6.28 -4.97 6.01
C GLY A 182 6.23 -4.80 7.54
N ASN A 183 7.39 -4.90 8.21
CA ASN A 183 7.55 -4.61 9.64
C ASN A 183 7.87 -3.13 9.93
N SER A 184 8.13 -2.33 8.89
CA SER A 184 8.58 -0.96 9.03
C SER A 184 7.43 0.01 9.36
N VAL A 185 7.77 1.29 9.38
CA VAL A 185 6.91 2.41 9.73
C VAL A 185 6.57 3.23 8.49
N ASN A 186 5.57 4.11 8.58
CA ASN A 186 5.37 5.13 7.57
C ASN A 186 6.19 6.38 7.98
N VAL A 187 7.17 6.75 7.16
CA VAL A 187 8.14 7.82 7.44
C VAL A 187 7.45 9.19 7.52
N LYS A 188 6.44 9.45 6.68
CA LYS A 188 5.68 10.71 6.72
C LYS A 188 4.88 10.84 8.02
N VAL A 189 4.25 9.75 8.48
CA VAL A 189 3.56 9.71 9.79
C VAL A 189 4.54 10.02 10.92
N LEU A 190 5.68 9.32 10.97
CA LEU A 190 6.66 9.56 12.02
C LEU A 190 7.23 10.97 11.99
N THR A 191 7.49 11.52 10.81
CA THR A 191 8.00 12.89 10.67
C THR A 191 7.00 13.89 11.24
N ALA A 192 5.69 13.71 10.99
CA ALA A 192 4.64 14.54 11.55
C ALA A 192 4.60 14.48 13.08
N LEU A 193 4.61 13.27 13.63
CA LEU A 193 4.58 13.04 15.08
C LEU A 193 5.84 13.55 15.79
N LEU A 194 7.02 13.37 15.18
CA LEU A 194 8.28 13.88 15.71
C LEU A 194 8.33 15.41 15.69
N LYS A 195 7.87 16.06 14.61
CA LYS A 195 7.76 17.52 14.56
C LYS A 195 6.86 18.06 15.67
N TYR A 196 5.71 17.41 15.89
CA TYR A 196 4.81 17.75 16.99
C TYR A 196 5.46 17.54 18.36
N LEU A 197 6.11 16.40 18.59
CA LEU A 197 6.76 16.09 19.86
C LEU A 197 7.90 17.08 20.20
N LEU A 198 8.67 17.45 19.18
CA LEU A 198 9.86 18.29 19.34
C LEU A 198 9.57 19.79 19.31
N SER A 199 8.39 20.21 18.83
CA SER A 199 7.89 21.58 19.03
C SER A 199 7.72 21.92 20.51
#